data_AF-A0A7W8K647-F1
#
_entry.id   AF-A0A7W8K647-F1
#
_cell.length_a   1.000
_cell.length_b   1.000
_cell.length_c   1.000
_cell.angle_alpha   90.00
_cell.angle_beta   90.00
_cell.angle_gamma   90.00
#
_symmetry.space_group_name_H-M   'P 1'
#
loop_
_entity.id
_entity.type
_entity.pdbx_description
1 polymer ?
#
loop_
_entity_poly.entity_id
_entity_poly.type
_entity_poly.pdbx_seq_one_letter_code
_entity_poly.pdbx_strand_id
1 'polypeptide(L)'
;MTPNDVLAMYENIAGLTNQMVSAARSSDWDGLSILEKQCSQETQSIEHGEVAPLSAAARKRKIDLLKQILANDRVIRDITETPLTLVASPAATRPN
;
A
#
# COMPACT_ATOMS: atom_id res chain seq x y z
N MET A 1 -7.67 4.49 -22.69
CA MET A 1 -8.08 5.24 -21.47
C MET A 1 -7.79 6.72 -21.65
N THR A 2 -8.67 7.60 -21.18
CA THR A 2 -8.40 9.04 -21.17
C THR A 2 -7.41 9.40 -20.05
N PRO A 3 -6.72 10.55 -20.15
CA PRO A 3 -5.87 11.05 -19.05
C PRO A 3 -6.60 11.18 -17.70
N ASN A 4 -7.90 11.51 -17.73
CA ASN A 4 -8.71 11.63 -16.52
C ASN A 4 -9.00 10.26 -15.90
N ASP A 5 -9.29 9.24 -16.72
CA ASP A 5 -9.50 7.87 -16.22
C ASP A 5 -8.25 7.35 -15.51
N VAL A 6 -7.07 7.65 -16.05
CA VAL A 6 -5.80 7.26 -15.45
C VAL A 6 -5.59 7.93 -14.10
N LEU A 7 -5.86 9.24 -13.99
CA LEU A 7 -5.75 9.93 -12.71
C LEU A 7 -6.75 9.40 -11.70
N ALA A 8 -8.00 9.16 -12.09
CA ALA A 8 -9.02 8.61 -11.22
C ALA A 8 -8.61 7.24 -10.64
N MET A 9 -7.98 6.38 -11.44
CA MET A 9 -7.45 5.10 -10.94
C MET A 9 -6.35 5.29 -9.89
N TYR A 10 -5.36 6.17 -10.14
CA TYR A 10 -4.32 6.44 -9.15
C TYR A 10 -4.88 7.11 -7.88
N GLU A 11 -5.92 7.93 -8.00
CA GLU A 11 -6.63 8.50 -6.85
C GLU A 11 -7.36 7.43 -6.05
N ASN A 12 -7.98 6.45 -6.71
CA ASN A 12 -8.61 5.32 -6.06
C ASN A 12 -7.58 4.49 -5.27
N ILE A 13 -6.45 4.13 -5.89
CA ILE A 13 -5.38 3.37 -5.22
C ILE A 13 -4.78 4.15 -4.04
N ALA A 14 -4.56 5.47 -4.20
CA ALA A 14 -4.12 6.31 -3.09
C ALA A 14 -5.13 6.31 -1.93
N GLY A 15 -6.43 6.30 -2.24
CA GLY A 15 -7.50 6.16 -1.25
C GLY A 15 -7.52 4.79 -0.55
N LEU A 16 -7.35 3.70 -1.30
CA LEU A 16 -7.29 2.34 -0.75
C LEU A 16 -6.08 2.16 0.16
N THR A 17 -4.89 2.56 -0.27
CA THR A 17 -3.68 2.47 0.56
C THR A 17 -3.76 3.34 1.83
N ASN A 18 -4.48 4.47 1.80
CA ASN A 18 -4.74 5.26 3.00
C ASN A 18 -5.71 4.56 3.98
N GLN A 19 -6.70 3.82 3.46
CA GLN A 19 -7.56 2.97 4.29
C GLN A 19 -6.77 1.80 4.88
N MET A 20 -5.85 1.20 4.11
CA MET A 20 -4.94 0.16 4.59
C MET A 20 -4.05 0.65 5.75
N VAL A 21 -3.50 1.87 5.66
CA VAL A 21 -2.77 2.50 6.78
C VAL A 21 -3.66 2.62 8.02
N SER A 22 -4.93 3.01 7.85
CA SER A 22 -5.87 3.14 8.96
C SER A 22 -6.17 1.79 9.61
N ALA A 23 -6.43 0.76 8.81
CA ALA A 23 -6.66 -0.61 9.27
C ALA A 23 -5.44 -1.20 9.98
N ALA A 24 -4.23 -1.02 9.43
CA ALA A 24 -2.99 -1.47 10.04
C ALA A 24 -2.76 -0.81 11.42
N ARG A 25 -2.98 0.51 11.52
CA ARG A 25 -2.85 1.25 12.79
C ARG A 25 -3.86 0.82 13.85
N SER A 26 -5.06 0.39 13.45
CA SER A 26 -6.07 -0.16 14.36
C SER A 26 -5.92 -1.67 14.59
N SER A 27 -4.89 -2.31 14.03
CA SER A 27 -4.71 -3.77 14.05
C SER A 27 -5.90 -4.56 13.48
N ASP A 28 -6.64 -3.96 12.55
CA ASP A 28 -7.72 -4.60 11.80
C ASP A 28 -7.13 -5.40 10.63
N TRP A 29 -6.59 -6.59 10.95
CA TRP A 29 -5.88 -7.42 9.98
C TRP A 29 -6.80 -8.04 8.92
N ASP A 30 -8.04 -8.34 9.29
CA ASP A 30 -9.05 -8.84 8.35
C ASP A 30 -9.44 -7.75 7.36
N GLY A 31 -9.71 -6.53 7.85
CA GLY A 31 -9.95 -5.36 7.00
C GLY A 31 -8.76 -5.04 6.11
N LEU A 32 -7.54 -5.10 6.64
CA LEU A 32 -6.31 -4.90 5.86
C LEU A 32 -6.17 -5.90 4.72
N SER A 33 -6.43 -7.19 4.96
CA SER A 33 -6.37 -8.25 3.95
C SER A 33 -7.39 -8.06 2.82
N ILE A 34 -8.62 -7.63 3.16
CA ILE A 34 -9.64 -7.30 2.17
C ILE A 34 -9.19 -6.12 1.30
N LEU A 35 -8.66 -5.06 1.92
CA LEU A 35 -8.20 -3.87 1.23
C LEU A 35 -6.97 -4.15 0.35
N GLU A 36 -6.03 -5.00 0.78
CA GLU A 36 -4.91 -5.45 -0.05
C GLU A 36 -5.38 -6.14 -1.33
N LYS A 37 -6.37 -7.03 -1.21
CA LYS A 37 -6.95 -7.72 -2.38
C LYS A 37 -7.59 -6.73 -3.35
N GLN A 38 -8.33 -5.75 -2.86
CA GLN A 38 -8.92 -4.70 -3.69
C GLN A 38 -7.85 -3.86 -4.37
N CYS A 39 -6.82 -3.43 -3.63
CA CYS A 39 -5.70 -2.66 -4.19
C CYS A 39 -4.98 -3.44 -5.30
N SER A 40 -4.75 -4.75 -5.11
CA SER A 40 -4.11 -5.60 -6.12
C SER A 40 -4.94 -5.68 -7.42
N GLN A 41 -6.26 -5.83 -7.32
CA GLN A 41 -7.16 -5.88 -8.48
C GLN A 41 -7.15 -4.56 -9.27
N GLU A 42 -7.16 -3.42 -8.57
CA GLU A 42 -7.08 -2.09 -9.19
C GLU A 42 -5.73 -1.88 -9.89
N THR A 43 -4.61 -2.32 -9.29
CA THR A 43 -3.29 -2.21 -9.92
C THR A 43 -3.15 -3.06 -11.19
N GLN A 44 -3.70 -4.28 -11.22
CA GLN A 44 -3.68 -5.14 -12.41
C GLN A 44 -4.45 -4.53 -13.59
N SER A 45 -5.50 -3.77 -13.29
CA SER A 45 -6.30 -3.09 -14.30
C SER A 45 -5.53 -1.95 -14.99
N ILE A 46 -4.52 -1.37 -14.32
CA ILE A 46 -3.67 -0.31 -14.88
C ILE A 46 -2.67 -0.87 -15.90
N GLU A 47 -2.13 -2.07 -15.70
CA GLU A 47 -1.08 -2.65 -16.53
C GLU A 47 -1.52 -2.93 -17.97
N HIS A 48 -2.83 -3.11 -18.19
CA HIS A 48 -3.39 -3.53 -19.48
C HIS A 48 -4.02 -2.38 -20.30
N GLY A 49 -4.01 -1.14 -19.77
CA GLY A 49 -4.65 -0.01 -20.42
C GLY A 49 -3.71 0.78 -21.33
N GLU A 50 -4.04 0.92 -22.62
CA GLU A 50 -3.41 1.95 -23.46
C GLU A 50 -3.84 3.35 -22.98
N VAL A 51 -2.86 4.16 -22.59
CA VAL A 51 -3.06 5.50 -22.04
C VAL A 51 -2.71 6.55 -23.09
N ALA A 52 -3.67 7.41 -23.42
CA ALA A 52 -3.39 8.59 -24.24
C ALA A 52 -2.36 9.49 -23.53
N PRO A 53 -1.51 10.23 -24.28
CA PRO A 53 -0.48 11.07 -23.68
C PRO A 53 -1.01 12.03 -22.61
N LEU A 54 -0.41 11.96 -21.42
CA LEU A 54 -0.77 12.84 -20.31
C LEU A 54 -0.20 14.26 -20.51
N SER A 55 -1.02 15.26 -20.18
CA SER A 55 -0.56 16.65 -20.05
C SER A 55 0.52 16.77 -18.96
N ALA A 56 1.28 17.87 -18.95
CA ALA A 56 2.29 18.11 -17.92
C ALA A 56 1.68 18.16 -16.51
N ALA A 57 0.51 18.81 -16.36
CA ALA A 57 -0.22 18.86 -15.09
C ALA A 57 -0.69 17.46 -14.64
N ALA A 58 -1.24 16.66 -15.56
CA ALA A 58 -1.66 15.29 -15.26
C ALA A 58 -0.47 14.40 -14.87
N ARG A 59 0.67 14.53 -15.54
CA ARG A 59 1.90 13.83 -15.15
C ARG A 59 2.36 14.19 -13.75
N LYS A 60 2.36 15.48 -13.40
CA LYS A 60 2.71 15.93 -12.05
C LYS A 60 1.79 15.32 -11.00
N ARG A 61 0.46 15.39 -11.23
CA ARG A 61 -0.54 14.81 -10.32
C ARG A 61 -0.35 13.30 -10.14
N LYS A 62 -0.09 12.56 -11.22
CA LYS A 62 0.23 11.13 -11.17
C LYS A 62 1.46 10.84 -10.31
N ILE A 63 2.53 11.64 -10.45
CA ILE A 63 3.75 11.49 -9.64
C ILE A 63 3.45 11.73 -8.15
N ASP A 64 2.65 12.74 -7.83
CA ASP A 64 2.29 13.04 -6.44
C ASP A 64 1.47 11.89 -5.81
N LEU A 65 0.55 11.29 -6.56
CA LEU A 65 -0.22 10.11 -6.13
C LEU A 65 0.66 8.88 -5.92
N LEU A 66 1.60 8.62 -6.83
CA LEU A 66 2.57 7.52 -6.69
C LEU A 66 3.42 7.67 -5.41
N LYS A 67 3.88 8.88 -5.10
CA LYS A 67 4.62 9.15 -3.86
C LYS A 67 3.76 8.89 -2.63
N GLN A 68 2.49 9.27 -2.66
CA GLN A 68 1.56 9.02 -1.57
C GLN A 68 1.34 7.51 -1.35
N ILE A 69 1.11 6.75 -2.43
CA ILE A 69 0.96 5.29 -2.38
C ILE A 69 2.19 4.64 -1.75
N LEU A 70 3.39 4.97 -2.24
CA LEU A 70 4.64 4.42 -1.70
C LEU A 70 4.88 4.78 -0.23
N ALA A 71 4.48 5.99 0.19
CA ALA A 71 4.57 6.40 1.58
C ALA A 71 3.61 5.60 2.47
N ASN A 72 2.38 5.35 2.00
CA ASN A 72 1.41 4.50 2.70
C ASN A 72 1.90 3.06 2.83
N ASP A 73 2.42 2.47 1.74
CA ASP A 73 2.97 1.10 1.73
C ASP A 73 4.12 0.96 2.72
N ARG A 74 4.99 1.97 2.83
CA ARG A 74 6.05 1.99 3.83
C ARG A 74 5.48 1.96 5.26
N VAL A 75 4.48 2.78 5.55
CA VAL A 75 3.85 2.80 6.88
C VAL A 75 3.22 1.45 7.21
N ILE A 76 2.54 0.82 6.24
CA ILE A 76 1.94 -0.51 6.42
C ILE A 76 3.04 -1.52 6.73
N ARG A 77 4.13 -1.52 5.95
CA ARG A 77 5.28 -2.41 6.17
C ARG A 77 5.89 -2.21 7.55
N ASP A 78 6.12 -0.96 7.97
CA ASP A 78 6.69 -0.66 9.29
C ASP A 78 5.82 -1.17 10.45
N ILE A 79 4.50 -1.32 10.23
CA ILE A 79 3.54 -1.86 11.20
C ILE A 79 3.48 -3.39 11.16
N THR A 80 3.44 -3.98 9.97
CA THR A 80 3.25 -5.44 9.79
C THR A 80 4.54 -6.23 9.94
N GLU A 81 5.68 -5.65 9.57
CA GLU A 81 6.99 -6.23 9.77
C GLU A 81 7.51 -5.84 11.16
N THR A 82 7.17 -6.64 12.17
CA THR A 82 7.89 -6.55 13.45
C THR A 82 9.34 -6.99 13.20
N PRO A 83 10.38 -6.22 13.58
CA PRO A 83 11.75 -6.69 13.52
C PRO A 83 11.85 -7.99 14.33
N LEU A 84 12.38 -9.07 13.75
CA LEU A 84 12.55 -10.38 14.41
C LEU A 84 13.50 -10.36 15.64
N THR A 85 13.81 -9.19 16.19
CA THR A 85 14.93 -8.95 17.11
C THR A 85 14.65 -9.21 18.59
N LEU A 86 13.59 -9.93 18.98
CA LEU A 86 13.50 -10.45 20.36
C LEU A 86 12.62 -11.70 20.54
N VAL A 87 12.98 -12.79 19.87
CA VAL A 87 12.67 -14.14 20.39
C VAL A 87 13.93 -14.98 20.65
N ALA A 88 15.12 -14.38 20.55
CA ALA A 88 16.36 -15.06 20.90
C ALA A 88 16.85 -14.66 22.31
N SER A 89 16.71 -15.63 23.23
CA SER A 89 17.56 -15.94 24.40
C SER A 89 17.20 -15.34 25.78
N PRO A 90 17.71 -15.93 26.90
CA PRO A 90 18.12 -17.32 27.16
C PRO A 90 17.56 -17.85 28.51
N ALA A 91 17.32 -19.17 28.65
CA ALA A 91 17.10 -19.77 29.97
C ALA A 91 17.90 -21.07 30.12
N ALA A 92 19.18 -20.88 30.43
CA ALA A 92 19.92 -21.87 31.20
C ALA A 92 19.45 -21.80 32.65
N THR A 93 18.79 -22.83 33.15
CA THR A 93 18.86 -23.24 34.57
C THR A 93 18.52 -24.74 34.68
N ARG A 94 19.56 -25.56 34.87
CA ARG A 94 19.49 -26.94 35.43
C ARG A 94 19.00 -26.88 36.89
N PRO A 95 18.34 -27.91 37.46
CA PRO A 95 19.04 -29.09 38.05
C PRO A 95 18.19 -30.39 37.95
N ASN A 96 18.62 -31.62 38.30
CA ASN A 96 19.75 -32.23 39.00
C ASN A 96 20.07 -33.55 38.27
#